data_AF-A0A0F9FHZ6-F1
#
_entry.id   AF-A0A0F9FHZ6-F1
#
_cell.length_a   1.000
_cell.length_b   1.000
_cell.length_c   1.000
_cell.angle_alpha   90.00
_cell.angle_beta   90.00
_cell.angle_gamma   90.00
#
_symmetry.space_group_name_H-M   'P 1'
#
loop_
_entity.id
_entity.type
_entity.pdbx_description
1 polymer ?
#
loop_
_entity_poly.entity_id
_entity_poly.type
_entity_poly.pdbx_seq_one_letter_code
_entity_poly.pdbx_strand_id
1 'polypeptide(L)'
;IRFWTQEQNNPDKAAGTLNKFDRRWLHFYRTEERGEKGTYLICDKCKIEVPLHAIPLYGMADVAGFGETKLMKKGARNALLIGGQPVDMIQKFVVFTWAMRLKKPSTFREELYKAHKKYNPKTWRIDDKGVGSTMYGDILEEIPKKCPRMNISPLPHDTKKDIKDSDIQGLIEPISSGQVHLHESMTDLISEMMQYPHGLTKDLIDMLAKLNRLYWMRTKMVDVDKYAEESHSWSVTSRSPTTGY
;
A
#
# COMPACT_ATOMS: atom_id res chain seq x y z
N ILE A 1 17.24 20.99 -15.65
CA ILE A 1 16.00 20.18 -15.71
C ILE A 1 16.28 19.00 -16.64
N ARG A 2 16.70 17.85 -16.10
CA ARG A 2 16.96 16.63 -16.88
C ARG A 2 15.68 15.79 -16.91
N PHE A 3 15.22 15.48 -18.12
CA PHE A 3 14.01 14.71 -18.37
C PHE A 3 14.22 13.23 -18.01
N TRP A 4 13.38 12.71 -17.11
CA TRP A 4 13.32 11.30 -16.67
C TRP A 4 12.75 10.33 -17.73
N THR A 5 12.61 10.74 -18.99
CA THR A 5 11.80 10.02 -19.98
C THR A 5 12.59 9.11 -20.93
N GLN A 6 13.93 9.07 -20.88
CA GLN A 6 14.73 8.29 -21.84
C GLN A 6 15.20 6.91 -21.35
N GLU A 7 15.28 6.64 -20.04
CA GLU A 7 15.66 5.29 -19.55
C GLU A 7 14.55 4.25 -19.71
N GLN A 8 13.34 4.66 -20.13
CA GLN A 8 12.23 3.74 -20.44
C GLN A 8 12.27 3.20 -21.88
N ASN A 9 13.18 3.69 -22.72
CA ASN A 9 13.30 3.27 -24.13
C ASN A 9 14.61 2.50 -24.36
N ASN A 10 14.84 1.41 -23.63
CA ASN A 10 15.86 0.43 -24.01
C ASN A 10 15.19 -0.68 -24.85
N PRO A 11 15.31 -0.67 -26.19
CA PRO A 11 14.66 -1.64 -27.06
C PRO A 11 15.16 -3.07 -26.87
N ASP A 12 16.35 -3.28 -26.28
CA ASP A 12 16.88 -4.63 -26.02
C ASP A 12 16.19 -5.32 -24.81
N LYS A 13 15.37 -4.59 -24.04
CA LYS A 13 14.49 -5.15 -22.99
C LYS A 13 13.03 -5.30 -23.44
N ALA A 14 12.70 -4.98 -24.69
CA ALA A 14 11.32 -4.90 -25.18
C ALA A 14 10.64 -6.25 -25.47
N ALA A 15 11.31 -7.39 -25.26
CA ALA A 15 10.76 -8.73 -25.50
C ALA A 15 10.09 -9.38 -24.27
N GLY A 16 10.10 -8.72 -23.10
CA GLY A 16 9.35 -9.15 -21.93
C GLY A 16 8.43 -8.02 -21.47
N THR A 17 7.17 -8.32 -21.16
CA THR A 17 6.21 -7.38 -20.58
C THR A 17 6.85 -6.67 -19.38
N LEU A 18 7.19 -5.38 -19.53
CA LEU A 18 7.88 -4.60 -18.51
C LEU A 18 6.94 -4.30 -17.34
N ASN A 19 7.09 -5.07 -16.25
CA ASN A 19 6.50 -4.71 -14.97
C ASN A 19 7.06 -3.37 -14.48
N LYS A 20 6.21 -2.52 -13.92
CA LYS A 20 6.60 -1.17 -13.49
C LYS A 20 7.32 -1.13 -12.14
N PHE A 21 7.17 -2.17 -11.33
CA PHE A 21 7.87 -2.31 -10.05
C PHE A 21 8.92 -3.41 -10.13
N ASP A 22 10.11 -3.14 -9.58
CA ASP A 22 11.17 -4.13 -9.44
C ASP A 22 11.13 -4.76 -8.04
N ARG A 23 11.26 -6.10 -7.96
CA ARG A 23 11.32 -6.82 -6.68
C ARG A 23 12.45 -6.32 -5.77
N ARG A 24 13.56 -5.87 -6.36
CA ARG A 24 14.73 -5.36 -5.63
C ARG A 24 14.45 -4.05 -4.88
N TRP A 25 13.38 -3.34 -5.27
CA TRP A 25 12.90 -2.15 -4.57
C TRP A 25 12.08 -2.46 -3.32
N LEU A 26 11.69 -3.71 -3.09
CA LEU A 26 10.92 -4.07 -1.92
C LEU A 26 11.83 -4.08 -0.69
N HIS A 27 11.40 -3.36 0.35
CA HIS A 27 12.01 -3.39 1.66
C HIS A 27 11.08 -4.14 2.61
N PHE A 28 11.64 -5.14 3.29
CA PHE A 28 10.88 -5.95 4.23
C PHE A 28 11.22 -5.59 5.68
N TYR A 29 10.21 -5.68 6.53
CA TYR A 29 10.39 -5.65 7.97
C TYR A 29 9.93 -6.99 8.59
N ARG A 30 10.50 -7.33 9.74
CA ARG A 30 10.02 -8.40 10.62
C ARG A 30 9.39 -7.79 11.87
N THR A 31 8.46 -8.52 12.49
CA THR A 31 7.89 -8.12 13.77
C THR A 31 8.63 -8.79 14.93
N GLU A 32 8.83 -8.06 16.02
CA GLU A 32 9.42 -8.59 17.25
C GLU A 32 8.61 -8.14 18.47
N GLU A 33 8.15 -9.09 19.29
CA GLU A 33 7.44 -8.80 20.54
C GLU A 33 8.46 -8.56 21.67
N ARG A 34 8.40 -7.38 22.30
CA ARG A 34 9.34 -6.96 23.36
C ARG A 34 8.66 -6.78 24.72
N GLY A 35 7.87 -7.77 25.13
CA GLY A 35 7.17 -7.78 26.43
C GLY A 35 6.31 -6.52 26.62
N GLU A 36 6.52 -5.79 27.72
CA GLU A 36 5.78 -4.56 28.05
C GLU A 36 5.94 -3.44 27.02
N LYS A 37 7.01 -3.46 26.21
CA LYS A 37 7.22 -2.45 25.14
C LYS A 37 6.36 -2.70 23.90
N GLY A 38 5.72 -3.87 23.81
CA GLY A 38 4.87 -4.27 22.70
C GLY A 38 5.62 -4.69 21.43
N THR A 39 4.91 -4.68 20.30
CA THR A 39 5.43 -5.09 18.99
C THR A 39 6.31 -4.01 18.35
N TYR A 40 7.48 -4.42 17.86
CA TYR A 40 8.41 -3.60 17.08
C TYR A 40 8.43 -4.06 15.62
N LEU A 41 8.56 -3.10 14.70
CA LEU A 41 8.85 -3.33 13.29
C LEU A 41 10.34 -3.10 13.07
N ILE A 42 11.04 -4.13 12.60
CA ILE A 42 12.50 -4.12 12.45
C ILE A 42 12.84 -4.34 10.97
N CYS A 43 13.52 -3.38 10.36
CA CYS A 43 14.08 -3.50 9.02
C CYS A 43 15.60 -3.60 9.12
N ASP A 44 16.14 -4.81 8.98
CA ASP A 44 17.58 -5.07 9.10
C ASP A 44 18.39 -4.37 8.00
N LYS A 45 17.83 -4.29 6.78
CA LYS A 45 18.48 -3.63 5.62
C LYS A 45 18.72 -2.14 5.86
N CYS A 46 17.74 -1.45 6.46
CA CYS A 46 17.80 -0.01 6.71
C CYS A 46 18.28 0.32 8.14
N LYS A 47 18.48 -0.69 9.00
CA LYS A 47 18.79 -0.53 10.43
C LYS A 47 17.75 0.33 11.17
N ILE A 48 16.47 0.13 10.85
CA ILE A 48 15.35 0.87 11.43
C ILE A 48 14.58 -0.03 12.39
N GLU A 49 14.31 0.48 13.58
CA GLU A 49 13.43 -0.15 14.56
C GLU A 49 12.38 0.86 15.02
N VAL A 50 11.10 0.51 14.87
CA VAL A 50 10.00 1.39 15.26
C VAL A 50 8.96 0.61 16.05
N PRO A 51 8.57 1.06 17.26
CA PRO A 51 7.44 0.44 17.96
C PRO A 51 6.14 0.70 17.19
N LEU A 52 5.34 -0.35 16.97
CA LEU A 52 4.11 -0.26 16.18
C LEU A 52 3.13 0.80 16.72
N HIS A 53 3.06 0.96 18.05
CA HIS A 53 2.18 1.93 18.70
C HIS A 53 2.59 3.40 18.46
N ALA A 54 3.84 3.66 18.06
CA ALA A 54 4.30 5.02 17.73
C ALA A 54 3.94 5.42 16.29
N ILE A 55 3.44 4.49 15.48
CA ILE A 55 3.07 4.74 14.10
C ILE A 55 1.61 5.20 14.05
N PRO A 56 1.30 6.41 13.56
CA PRO A 56 -0.08 6.77 13.27
C PRO A 56 -0.58 5.93 12.08
N LEU A 57 -1.40 4.93 12.38
CA LEU A 57 -1.96 4.01 11.40
C LEU A 57 -3.28 4.53 10.82
N TYR A 58 -3.49 4.23 9.53
CA TYR A 58 -4.69 4.56 8.75
C TYR A 58 -5.12 3.31 7.97
N GLY A 59 -6.44 3.08 7.92
CA GLY A 59 -7.03 1.96 7.21
C GLY A 59 -7.65 2.38 5.88
N MET A 60 -7.55 1.51 4.89
CA MET A 60 -8.20 1.60 3.59
C MET A 60 -9.06 0.36 3.36
N ALA A 61 -10.26 0.57 2.85
CA ALA A 61 -11.23 -0.47 2.54
C ALA A 61 -11.76 -0.29 1.12
N ASP A 62 -11.66 -1.34 0.31
CA ASP A 62 -12.23 -1.39 -1.05
C ASP A 62 -13.27 -2.51 -1.10
N VAL A 63 -14.51 -2.16 -1.42
CA VAL A 63 -15.64 -3.08 -1.43
C VAL A 63 -15.99 -3.42 -2.86
N ALA A 64 -15.78 -4.68 -3.22
CA ALA A 64 -16.20 -5.23 -4.50
C ALA A 64 -17.62 -5.81 -4.41
N GLY A 65 -18.22 -6.10 -5.56
CA GLY A 65 -19.53 -6.75 -5.63
C GLY A 65 -19.52 -8.17 -5.02
N PHE A 66 -20.64 -8.54 -4.39
CA PHE A 66 -20.83 -9.85 -3.73
C PHE A 66 -21.57 -10.90 -4.60
N GLY A 67 -21.84 -10.57 -5.87
CA GLY A 67 -22.60 -11.44 -6.77
C GLY A 67 -21.75 -12.54 -7.42
N GLU A 68 -22.37 -13.70 -7.72
CA GLU A 68 -21.80 -14.76 -8.56
C GLU A 68 -21.70 -14.29 -10.02
N THR A 69 -20.79 -13.37 -10.30
CA THR A 69 -20.52 -13.00 -11.69
C THR A 69 -19.61 -14.06 -12.28
N LYS A 70 -20.14 -14.74 -13.30
CA LYS A 70 -19.49 -15.71 -14.21
C LYS A 70 -17.97 -15.55 -14.25
N LEU A 71 -17.25 -16.69 -14.30
CA LEU A 71 -15.79 -16.88 -14.44
C LEU A 71 -15.00 -15.88 -15.33
N MET A 72 -15.68 -15.04 -16.11
CA MET A 72 -15.12 -14.02 -17.01
C MET A 72 -14.92 -12.62 -16.39
N LYS A 73 -15.50 -12.25 -15.23
CA LYS A 73 -15.19 -10.99 -14.50
C LYS A 73 -14.14 -11.20 -13.40
N LYS A 74 -13.04 -11.85 -13.75
CA LYS A 74 -11.98 -12.39 -12.86
C LYS A 74 -11.12 -11.36 -12.09
N GLY A 75 -11.53 -10.11 -11.94
CA GLY A 75 -10.64 -9.02 -11.49
C GLY A 75 -10.85 -8.45 -10.08
N ALA A 76 -12.09 -8.31 -9.61
CA ALA A 76 -12.36 -7.52 -8.40
C ALA A 76 -12.36 -8.37 -7.12
N ARG A 77 -11.68 -7.89 -6.06
CA ARG A 77 -11.71 -8.45 -4.71
C ARG A 77 -12.15 -7.39 -3.71
N ASN A 78 -12.76 -7.83 -2.61
CA ASN A 78 -12.84 -6.96 -1.44
C ASN A 78 -11.45 -6.91 -0.81
N ALA A 79 -11.02 -5.74 -0.38
CA ALA A 79 -9.67 -5.57 0.12
C ALA A 79 -9.63 -4.62 1.32
N LEU A 80 -8.71 -4.90 2.24
CA LEU A 80 -8.39 -4.10 3.41
C LEU A 80 -6.87 -3.89 3.45
N LEU A 81 -6.44 -2.69 3.79
CA LEU A 81 -5.03 -2.37 3.99
C LEU A 81 -4.88 -1.41 5.15
N ILE A 82 -3.91 -1.64 6.03
CA ILE A 82 -3.55 -0.70 7.09
C ILE A 82 -2.08 -0.37 6.95
N GLY A 83 -1.76 0.91 7.01
CA GLY A 83 -0.38 1.37 7.07
C GLY A 83 -0.25 2.75 7.68
N GLY A 84 0.98 3.18 7.92
CA GLY A 84 1.28 4.45 8.56
C GLY A 84 2.72 4.88 8.34
N GLN A 85 3.00 6.10 8.75
CA GLN A 85 4.32 6.73 8.68
C GLN A 85 4.64 7.30 10.06
N PRO A 86 5.73 6.90 10.74
CA PRO A 86 6.14 7.51 12.00
C PRO A 86 6.37 9.01 11.80
N VAL A 87 6.09 9.81 12.84
CA VAL A 87 6.03 11.29 12.72
C VAL A 87 7.34 11.91 12.24
N ASP A 88 8.47 11.33 12.63
CA ASP A 88 9.81 11.85 12.37
C ASP A 88 10.61 10.99 11.39
N MET A 89 9.93 10.20 10.56
CA MET A 89 10.57 9.30 9.60
C MET A 89 9.94 9.44 8.22
N ILE A 90 10.77 9.27 7.19
CA ILE A 90 10.27 9.19 5.81
C ILE A 90 9.71 7.78 5.49
N GLN A 91 10.08 6.79 6.31
CA GLN A 91 9.70 5.40 6.11
C GLN A 91 8.23 5.16 6.43
N LYS A 92 7.61 4.39 5.57
CA LYS A 92 6.19 4.08 5.54
C LYS A 92 6.04 2.58 5.71
N PHE A 93 5.14 2.15 6.58
CA PHE A 93 4.95 0.74 6.91
C PHE A 93 3.53 0.31 6.55
N VAL A 94 3.39 -0.74 5.75
CA VAL A 94 2.14 -1.46 5.61
C VAL A 94 2.13 -2.56 6.65
N VAL A 95 1.15 -2.57 7.55
CA VAL A 95 1.11 -3.47 8.73
C VAL A 95 0.05 -4.56 8.63
N PHE A 96 -0.89 -4.40 7.70
CA PHE A 96 -1.93 -5.37 7.42
C PHE A 96 -2.39 -5.26 5.98
N THR A 97 -2.61 -6.41 5.35
CA THR A 97 -3.28 -6.53 4.06
C THR A 97 -4.21 -7.74 4.10
N TRP A 98 -5.38 -7.60 3.51
CA TRP A 98 -6.30 -8.71 3.30
C TRP A 98 -7.05 -8.48 2.00
N ALA A 99 -7.19 -9.50 1.16
CA ALA A 99 -7.98 -9.43 -0.05
C ALA A 99 -8.70 -10.75 -0.31
N MET A 100 -10.01 -10.70 -0.54
CA MET A 100 -10.80 -11.90 -0.78
C MET A 100 -12.00 -11.63 -1.69
N ARG A 101 -12.34 -12.63 -2.49
CA ARG A 101 -13.62 -12.68 -3.19
C ARG A 101 -14.66 -13.27 -2.24
N LEU A 102 -15.72 -12.51 -1.98
CA LEU A 102 -16.72 -12.87 -1.01
C LEU A 102 -18.08 -13.07 -1.66
N LYS A 103 -18.80 -14.10 -1.20
CA LYS A 103 -20.25 -14.25 -1.47
C LYS A 103 -21.10 -13.57 -0.40
N LYS A 104 -20.57 -13.40 0.82
CA LYS A 104 -21.30 -12.88 1.98
C LYS A 104 -20.69 -11.55 2.46
N PRO A 105 -21.47 -10.45 2.45
CA PRO A 105 -21.07 -9.15 2.99
C PRO A 105 -20.54 -9.19 4.44
N SER A 106 -21.12 -10.03 5.30
CA SER A 106 -20.75 -10.12 6.72
C SER A 106 -19.27 -10.45 6.94
N THR A 107 -18.71 -11.32 6.11
CA THR A 107 -17.29 -11.72 6.19
C THR A 107 -16.35 -10.53 6.05
N PHE A 108 -16.69 -9.57 5.17
CA PHE A 108 -15.90 -8.35 4.99
C PHE A 108 -15.90 -7.51 6.27
N ARG A 109 -17.10 -7.29 6.83
CA ARG A 109 -17.28 -6.50 8.06
C ARG A 109 -16.58 -7.14 9.25
N GLU A 110 -16.68 -8.46 9.39
CA GLU A 110 -15.99 -9.21 10.44
C GLU A 110 -14.48 -9.05 10.37
N GLU A 111 -13.88 -9.18 9.17
CA GLU A 111 -12.44 -8.99 9.01
C GLU A 111 -12.04 -7.51 9.23
N LEU A 112 -12.85 -6.56 8.78
CA LEU A 112 -12.66 -5.13 9.02
C LEU A 112 -12.61 -4.81 10.52
N TYR A 113 -13.58 -5.32 11.30
CA TYR A 113 -13.61 -5.12 12.76
C TYR A 113 -12.45 -5.81 13.46
N LYS A 114 -12.10 -7.02 13.04
CA LYS A 114 -10.95 -7.76 13.57
C LYS A 114 -9.64 -7.00 13.31
N ALA A 115 -9.46 -6.49 12.10
CA ALA A 115 -8.30 -5.67 11.75
C ALA A 115 -8.28 -4.36 12.55
N HIS A 116 -9.42 -3.69 12.71
CA HIS A 116 -9.51 -2.48 13.53
C HIS A 116 -9.16 -2.74 14.99
N LYS A 117 -9.66 -3.82 15.59
CA LYS A 117 -9.34 -4.18 16.99
C LYS A 117 -7.86 -4.51 17.17
N LYS A 118 -7.25 -5.20 16.20
CA LYS A 118 -5.83 -5.60 16.27
C LYS A 118 -4.87 -4.43 16.10
N TYR A 119 -5.12 -3.55 15.13
CA TYR A 119 -4.17 -2.51 14.74
C TYR A 119 -4.59 -1.09 15.17
N ASN A 120 -5.83 -0.90 15.60
CA ASN A 120 -6.40 0.37 16.08
C ASN A 120 -6.04 1.59 15.19
N PRO A 121 -6.28 1.54 13.86
CA PRO A 121 -6.00 2.69 13.00
C PRO A 121 -6.86 3.89 13.41
N LYS A 122 -6.30 5.10 13.26
CA LYS A 122 -6.95 6.37 13.62
C LYS A 122 -8.25 6.60 12.86
N THR A 123 -8.28 6.20 11.60
CA THR A 123 -9.47 6.28 10.75
C THR A 123 -9.35 5.27 9.62
N TRP A 124 -10.50 4.80 9.17
CA TRP A 124 -10.68 4.04 7.94
C TRP A 124 -11.24 4.94 6.85
N ARG A 125 -10.75 4.77 5.62
CA ARG A 125 -11.41 5.29 4.42
C ARG A 125 -11.94 4.14 3.59
N ILE A 126 -13.18 4.26 3.13
CA ILE A 126 -13.84 3.23 2.33
C ILE A 126 -14.17 3.77 0.94
N ASP A 127 -13.89 3.00 -0.10
CA ASP A 127 -14.41 3.28 -1.45
C ASP A 127 -15.89 2.91 -1.48
N ASP A 128 -16.76 3.92 -1.41
CA ASP A 128 -18.21 3.77 -1.23
C ASP A 128 -18.99 3.79 -2.56
N LYS A 129 -18.31 3.61 -3.70
CA LYS A 129 -18.98 3.55 -5.01
C LYS A 129 -19.78 2.25 -5.18
N GLY A 130 -21.00 2.37 -5.70
CA GLY A 130 -21.87 1.22 -6.00
C GLY A 130 -22.23 0.42 -4.75
N VAL A 131 -21.84 -0.87 -4.71
CA VAL A 131 -22.08 -1.77 -3.55
C VAL A 131 -21.39 -1.25 -2.27
N GLY A 132 -20.32 -0.47 -2.40
CA GLY A 132 -19.66 0.17 -1.26
C GLY A 132 -20.57 1.10 -0.45
N SER A 133 -21.53 1.78 -1.09
CA SER A 133 -22.43 2.72 -0.41
C SER A 133 -23.35 2.03 0.61
N THR A 134 -23.99 0.93 0.20
CA THR A 134 -24.83 0.12 1.09
C THR A 134 -24.00 -0.52 2.21
N MET A 135 -22.81 -1.05 1.87
CA MET A 135 -21.90 -1.63 2.86
C MET A 135 -21.46 -0.60 3.90
N TYR A 136 -21.19 0.63 3.47
CA TYR A 136 -20.82 1.72 4.38
C TYR A 136 -21.95 2.04 5.36
N GLY A 137 -23.21 2.10 4.89
CA GLY A 137 -24.39 2.23 5.75
C GLY A 137 -24.48 1.13 6.80
N ASP A 138 -24.39 -0.14 6.38
CA ASP A 138 -24.40 -1.31 7.29
C ASP A 138 -23.30 -1.21 8.36
N ILE A 139 -22.09 -0.79 7.97
CA ILE A 139 -20.96 -0.65 8.90
C ILE A 139 -21.25 0.44 9.94
N LEU A 140 -21.79 1.59 9.53
CA LEU A 140 -22.11 2.68 10.45
C LEU A 140 -23.14 2.27 11.50
N GLU A 141 -24.14 1.46 11.13
CA GLU A 141 -25.14 0.95 12.07
C GLU A 141 -24.57 -0.07 13.07
N GLU A 142 -23.57 -0.87 12.65
CA GLU A 142 -22.94 -1.89 13.48
C GLU A 142 -21.81 -1.34 14.39
N ILE A 143 -21.16 -0.23 14.01
CA ILE A 143 -20.01 0.36 14.73
C ILE A 143 -20.28 0.61 16.22
N PRO A 144 -21.37 1.28 16.64
CA PRO A 144 -21.63 1.54 18.06
C PRO A 144 -21.69 0.28 18.91
N LYS A 145 -22.08 -0.85 18.31
CA LYS A 145 -22.23 -2.15 18.99
C LYS A 145 -20.94 -2.96 18.98
N LYS A 146 -20.20 -2.96 17.85
CA LYS A 146 -19.06 -3.88 17.65
C LYS A 146 -17.69 -3.24 17.86
N CYS A 147 -17.54 -1.97 17.51
CA CYS A 147 -16.28 -1.22 17.53
C CYS A 147 -16.54 0.28 17.81
N PRO A 148 -16.97 0.69 19.02
CA PRO A 148 -17.46 2.06 19.27
C PRO A 148 -16.41 3.18 19.09
N ARG A 149 -15.12 2.85 19.02
CA ARG A 149 -14.02 3.80 18.75
C ARG A 149 -13.61 3.84 17.27
N MET A 150 -14.24 3.03 16.42
CA MET A 150 -13.93 2.98 15.00
C MET A 150 -14.45 4.23 14.32
N ASN A 151 -13.52 4.96 13.70
CA ASN A 151 -13.84 6.06 12.81
C ASN A 151 -13.69 5.59 11.36
N ILE A 152 -14.73 5.70 10.56
CA ILE A 152 -14.73 5.36 9.13
C ILE A 152 -15.45 6.45 8.35
N SER A 153 -14.93 6.79 7.18
CA SER A 153 -15.62 7.69 6.25
C SER A 153 -15.37 7.30 4.79
N PRO A 154 -16.15 7.81 3.83
CA PRO A 154 -15.86 7.63 2.42
C PRO A 154 -14.50 8.19 2.02
N LEU A 155 -13.91 7.60 0.99
CA LEU A 155 -12.81 8.21 0.24
C LEU A 155 -13.35 9.42 -0.55
N PRO A 156 -12.57 10.51 -0.67
CA PRO A 156 -12.93 11.60 -1.57
C PRO A 156 -13.11 11.07 -2.99
N HIS A 157 -14.27 11.36 -3.60
CA HIS A 157 -14.53 10.95 -4.97
C HIS A 157 -13.61 11.69 -5.94
N ASP A 158 -12.97 10.93 -6.82
CA ASP A 158 -12.33 11.47 -8.00
C ASP A 158 -13.06 10.96 -9.25
N THR A 159 -13.21 11.86 -10.22
CA THR A 159 -13.94 11.66 -11.49
C THR A 159 -13.01 11.50 -12.68
N LYS A 160 -11.69 11.66 -12.50
CA LYS A 160 -10.71 11.53 -13.59
C LYS A 160 -10.58 10.08 -14.06
N LYS A 161 -10.58 9.90 -15.39
CA LYS A 161 -10.65 8.61 -16.07
C LYS A 161 -9.44 7.69 -15.83
N ASP A 162 -8.28 8.23 -15.44
CA ASP A 162 -7.03 7.46 -15.27
C ASP A 162 -6.38 7.62 -13.89
N ILE A 163 -7.16 8.06 -12.88
CA ILE A 163 -6.58 8.36 -11.57
C ILE A 163 -5.96 7.14 -10.90
N LYS A 164 -6.54 5.95 -11.07
CA LYS A 164 -6.01 4.72 -10.45
C LYS A 164 -4.57 4.43 -10.92
N ASP A 165 -4.33 4.48 -12.22
CA ASP A 165 -2.97 4.24 -12.75
C ASP A 165 -2.02 5.40 -12.43
N SER A 166 -2.52 6.63 -12.36
CA SER A 166 -1.73 7.79 -11.91
C SER A 166 -1.32 7.66 -10.44
N ASP A 167 -2.26 7.30 -9.56
CA ASP A 167 -2.02 7.11 -8.13
C ASP A 167 -1.01 5.97 -7.91
N ILE A 168 -1.20 4.83 -8.58
CA ILE A 168 -0.26 3.69 -8.50
C ILE A 168 1.13 4.09 -9.01
N GLN A 169 1.24 4.86 -10.09
CA GLN A 169 2.54 5.36 -10.55
C GLN A 169 3.19 6.31 -9.53
N GLY A 170 2.40 7.04 -8.75
CA GLY A 170 2.88 7.83 -7.61
C GLY A 170 3.56 7.00 -6.51
N LEU A 171 3.44 5.68 -6.52
CA LEU A 171 4.19 4.79 -5.62
C LEU A 171 5.59 4.43 -6.12
N ILE A 172 5.93 4.69 -7.39
CA ILE A 172 7.22 4.26 -7.96
C ILE A 172 8.39 4.89 -7.20
N GLU A 173 8.36 6.21 -6.99
CA GLU A 173 9.40 6.91 -6.22
C GLU A 173 9.54 6.35 -4.80
N PRO A 174 8.50 6.35 -3.94
CA PRO A 174 8.69 5.97 -2.54
C PRO A 174 9.03 4.49 -2.36
N ILE A 175 8.69 3.63 -3.33
CA ILE A 175 9.07 2.22 -3.30
C ILE A 175 10.51 2.06 -3.79
N SER A 176 10.88 2.67 -4.92
CA SER A 176 12.25 2.59 -5.46
C SER A 176 13.30 3.23 -4.57
N SER A 177 12.97 4.27 -3.80
CA SER A 177 13.85 4.90 -2.80
C SER A 177 13.85 4.17 -1.43
N GLY A 178 13.16 3.04 -1.32
CA GLY A 178 13.14 2.21 -0.11
C GLY A 178 12.37 2.83 1.07
N GLN A 179 11.48 3.78 0.82
CA GLN A 179 10.66 4.39 1.87
C GLN A 179 9.54 3.45 2.33
N VAL A 180 8.95 2.66 1.42
CA VAL A 180 7.84 1.76 1.75
C VAL A 180 8.34 0.38 2.19
N HIS A 181 7.92 -0.03 3.39
CA HIS A 181 8.28 -1.28 4.02
C HIS A 181 7.04 -2.19 4.16
N LEU A 182 7.20 -3.44 3.76
CA LEU A 182 6.16 -4.48 3.79
C LEU A 182 6.57 -5.64 4.70
N HIS A 183 5.61 -6.42 5.17
CA HIS A 183 5.92 -7.73 5.75
C HIS A 183 5.96 -8.78 4.65
N GLU A 184 6.88 -9.75 4.72
CA GLU A 184 7.02 -10.79 3.69
C GLU A 184 5.76 -11.65 3.52
N SER A 185 4.94 -11.77 4.56
CA SER A 185 3.67 -12.50 4.51
C SER A 185 2.57 -11.79 3.69
N MET A 186 2.79 -10.56 3.22
CA MET A 186 1.83 -9.80 2.41
C MET A 186 1.86 -10.24 0.95
N THR A 187 1.77 -11.55 0.72
CA THR A 187 2.01 -12.19 -0.58
C THR A 187 1.08 -11.68 -1.67
N ASP A 188 -0.18 -11.38 -1.35
CA ASP A 188 -1.15 -10.82 -2.29
C ASP A 188 -0.72 -9.43 -2.80
N LEU A 189 -0.33 -8.52 -1.90
CA LEU A 189 0.12 -7.17 -2.27
C LEU A 189 1.42 -7.25 -3.08
N ILE A 190 2.38 -8.05 -2.61
CA ILE A 190 3.65 -8.27 -3.33
C ILE A 190 3.38 -8.80 -4.73
N SER A 191 2.47 -9.77 -4.86
CA SER A 191 2.08 -10.33 -6.16
C SER A 191 1.45 -9.29 -7.08
N GLU A 192 0.56 -8.44 -6.56
CA GLU A 192 -0.03 -7.34 -7.37
C GLU A 192 1.02 -6.36 -7.85
N MET A 193 1.96 -5.98 -6.98
CA MET A 193 3.07 -5.08 -7.34
C MET A 193 3.94 -5.67 -8.45
N MET A 194 4.31 -6.95 -8.32
CA MET A 194 5.17 -7.63 -9.29
C MET A 194 4.49 -7.89 -10.63
N GLN A 195 3.16 -7.84 -10.70
CA GLN A 195 2.41 -8.05 -11.94
C GLN A 195 1.90 -6.74 -12.54
N TYR A 196 1.98 -5.62 -11.84
CA TYR A 196 1.48 -4.34 -12.35
C TYR A 196 2.34 -3.84 -13.54
N PRO A 197 1.74 -3.40 -14.67
CA PRO A 197 0.32 -3.07 -14.85
C PRO A 197 -0.56 -4.19 -15.44
N HIS A 198 -0.03 -5.40 -15.64
CA HIS A 198 -0.68 -6.50 -16.36
C HIS A 198 -1.42 -7.49 -15.46
N GLY A 199 -1.27 -7.38 -14.14
CA GLY A 199 -1.93 -8.24 -13.16
C GLY A 199 -3.45 -8.18 -13.25
N LEU A 200 -4.10 -9.32 -12.99
CA LEU A 200 -5.56 -9.45 -13.02
C LEU A 200 -6.25 -8.64 -11.91
N THR A 201 -5.55 -8.45 -10.79
CA THR A 201 -6.04 -7.70 -9.63
C THR A 201 -5.08 -6.55 -9.35
N LYS A 202 -5.63 -5.42 -8.92
CA LYS A 202 -4.89 -4.20 -8.58
C LYS A 202 -5.54 -3.51 -7.38
N ASP A 203 -6.17 -4.27 -6.50
CA ASP A 203 -7.03 -3.73 -5.44
C ASP A 203 -6.18 -3.28 -4.24
N LEU A 204 -5.20 -4.09 -3.83
CA LEU A 204 -4.28 -3.77 -2.73
C LEU A 204 -3.29 -2.68 -3.12
N ILE A 205 -2.72 -2.74 -4.32
CA ILE A 205 -1.77 -1.71 -4.77
C ILE A 205 -2.44 -0.34 -5.01
N ASP A 206 -3.69 -0.33 -5.46
CA ASP A 206 -4.50 0.90 -5.56
C ASP A 206 -4.81 1.48 -4.18
N MET A 207 -5.18 0.65 -3.21
CA MET A 207 -5.35 1.10 -1.83
C MET A 207 -4.05 1.64 -1.22
N LEU A 208 -2.91 1.00 -1.50
CA LEU A 208 -1.61 1.50 -1.08
C LEU A 208 -1.33 2.88 -1.69
N ALA A 209 -1.69 3.08 -2.95
CA ALA A 209 -1.54 4.35 -3.64
C ALA A 209 -2.42 5.45 -3.05
N LYS A 210 -3.70 5.14 -2.78
CA LYS A 210 -4.64 6.02 -2.07
C LYS A 210 -4.13 6.37 -0.66
N LEU A 211 -3.57 5.40 0.07
CA LEU A 211 -2.94 5.61 1.37
C LEU A 211 -1.75 6.57 1.27
N ASN A 212 -0.88 6.35 0.29
CA ASN A 212 0.26 7.22 0.04
C ASN A 212 -0.19 8.67 -0.23
N ARG A 213 -1.13 8.85 -1.15
CA ARG A 213 -1.68 10.15 -1.55
C ARG A 213 -2.36 10.88 -0.39
N LEU A 214 -3.12 10.18 0.45
CA LEU A 214 -3.91 10.83 1.51
C LEU A 214 -3.11 11.11 2.78
N TYR A 215 -2.16 10.25 3.14
CA TYR A 215 -1.57 10.26 4.48
C TYR A 215 -0.04 10.29 4.51
N TRP A 216 0.64 9.91 3.42
CA TRP A 216 2.09 9.75 3.41
C TRP A 216 2.87 10.81 2.62
N MET A 217 2.19 11.84 2.11
CA MET A 217 2.84 12.99 1.47
C MET A 217 3.52 13.95 2.48
N ARG A 218 3.86 13.48 3.68
CA ARG A 218 4.60 14.27 4.66
C ARG A 218 6.06 14.35 4.24
N THR A 219 6.41 15.40 3.53
CA THR A 219 7.80 15.77 3.27
C THR A 219 8.30 16.60 4.46
N LYS A 220 9.18 16.03 5.30
CA LYS A 220 10.12 16.90 6.02
C LYS A 220 11.21 17.26 5.00
N MET A 221 11.33 18.55 4.67
CA MET A 221 12.31 19.10 3.71
C MET A 221 13.77 18.77 4.03
N VAL A 222 14.08 18.31 5.26
CA VAL A 222 15.47 18.26 5.77
C VAL A 222 16.17 16.91 5.50
N ASP A 223 15.44 15.83 5.20
CA ASP A 223 16.04 14.50 4.98
C ASP A 223 16.04 14.03 3.51
N VAL A 224 15.41 14.78 2.60
CA VAL A 224 15.36 14.41 1.17
C VAL A 224 16.76 14.41 0.56
N ASP A 225 17.61 15.37 0.94
CA ASP A 225 18.96 15.49 0.38
C ASP A 225 19.86 14.32 0.79
N LYS A 226 19.79 13.90 2.06
CA LYS A 226 20.61 12.80 2.59
C LYS A 226 20.18 11.43 2.03
N TYR A 227 18.88 11.20 1.88
CA TYR A 227 18.35 9.97 1.29
C TYR A 227 18.50 9.94 -0.25
N ALA A 228 18.41 11.10 -0.91
CA ALA A 228 18.70 11.22 -2.33
C ALA A 228 20.17 10.93 -2.62
N GLU A 229 21.11 11.39 -1.79
CA GLU A 229 22.53 11.05 -1.90
C GLU A 229 22.80 9.54 -1.77
N GLU A 230 22.19 8.88 -0.77
CA GLU A 230 22.32 7.44 -0.58
C GLU A 230 21.70 6.66 -1.77
N SER A 231 20.49 7.03 -2.19
CA SER A 231 19.79 6.40 -3.33
C SER A 231 20.52 6.64 -4.66
N HIS A 232 21.13 7.81 -4.83
CA HIS A 232 21.96 8.12 -6.00
C HIS A 232 23.20 7.22 -6.03
N SER A 233 23.86 7.02 -4.89
CA SER A 233 25.01 6.10 -4.78
C SER A 233 24.64 4.66 -5.16
N TRP A 234 23.45 4.17 -4.77
CA TRP A 234 22.94 2.84 -5.16
C TRP A 234 22.64 2.76 -6.66
N SER A 235 22.04 3.80 -7.24
CA SER A 235 21.77 3.85 -8.68
C SER A 235 23.05 3.87 -9.51
N VAL A 236 24.09 4.56 -9.05
CA VAL A 236 25.39 4.69 -9.73
C VAL A 236 26.24 3.42 -9.58
N THR A 237 26.19 2.75 -8.42
CA THR A 237 26.95 1.50 -8.18
C THR A 237 26.31 0.27 -8.79
N SER A 238 25.01 0.32 -9.12
CA SER A 238 24.31 -0.73 -9.86
C SER A 238 24.52 -0.70 -11.39
N ARG A 239 25.31 0.27 -11.89
CA ARG A 239 25.66 0.40 -13.32
C ARG A 239 26.83 -0.52 -13.68
N SER A 240 26.74 -1.16 -14.84
CA SER A 240 27.85 -1.98 -15.34
C SER A 240 29.03 -1.08 -15.73
N PRO A 241 30.28 -1.38 -15.30
CA PRO A 241 31.46 -0.56 -15.63
C PRO A 241 31.73 -0.47 -17.13
N THR A 242 31.19 -1.41 -17.91
CA THR A 242 31.48 -1.55 -19.34
C THR A 242 30.51 -0.76 -20.23
N THR A 243 29.33 -0.40 -19.73
CA THR A 243 28.29 0.25 -20.56
C THR A 243 27.81 1.60 -20.04
N GLY A 244 28.15 2.00 -18.81
CA GLY A 244 27.74 3.30 -18.26
C GLY A 244 26.22 3.47 -18.10
N TYR A 245 25.48 2.37 -18.14
CA TYR A 245 24.05 2.23 -17.84
C TYR A 245 23.86 1.22 -16.72
#